data_AF-A0A8H6LZ03-F1
#
_entry.id   AF-A0A8H6LZ03-F1
#
_cell.length_a   1.000
_cell.length_b   1.000
_cell.length_c   1.000
_cell.angle_alpha   90.00
_cell.angle_beta   90.00
_cell.angle_gamma   90.00
#
_symmetry.space_group_name_H-M   'P 1'
#
loop_
_entity.id
_entity.type
_entity.pdbx_description
1 polymer ?
#
loop_
_entity_poly.entity_id
_entity_poly.type
_entity_poly.pdbx_seq_one_letter_code
_entity_poly.pdbx_strand_id
1 'polypeptide(L)'
;MEMSYLYWEAETTAKGLLSTPASPQLGGAVAEETFVPNRATLDASNSVVLEVAKMTPYLDSSLKALGLHVEVRTSFITYWLPSLLKHKHIALRFLPQSAYERAAPLTVEPTPSDVVARIFMLFKGIEETELGMWSDACERSAVDVSRWAGRMNDAGLFRVIEWGGREVV
;
A
#
# COMPACT_ATOMS: atom_id res chain seq x y z
N MET A 1 7.98 -21.74 -13.85
CA MET A 1 7.54 -21.85 -12.46
C MET A 1 6.08 -21.44 -12.48
N GLU A 2 5.17 -22.36 -12.15
CA GLU A 2 3.73 -22.11 -12.19
C GLU A 2 3.32 -21.50 -10.85
N MET A 3 2.78 -20.28 -10.87
CA MET A 3 2.39 -19.54 -9.66
C MET A 3 0.87 -19.62 -9.50
N SER A 4 0.41 -20.29 -8.45
CA SER A 4 -1.01 -20.28 -8.09
C SER A 4 -1.37 -18.95 -7.41
N TYR A 5 -2.32 -18.20 -7.96
CA TYR A 5 -2.78 -16.93 -7.41
C TYR A 5 -4.22 -17.02 -6.90
N LEU A 6 -4.52 -16.21 -5.89
CA LEU A 6 -5.84 -16.05 -5.28
C LEU A 6 -6.13 -14.54 -5.26
N TYR A 7 -7.28 -14.11 -5.77
CA TYR A 7 -7.65 -12.68 -5.84
C TYR A 7 -9.03 -12.45 -5.24
N TRP A 8 -9.21 -11.31 -4.58
CA TRP A 8 -10.50 -10.80 -4.09
C TRP A 8 -10.51 -9.28 -4.18
N GLU A 9 -11.68 -8.70 -4.50
CA GLU A 9 -11.90 -7.25 -4.56
C GLU A 9 -12.93 -6.84 -3.49
N ALA A 10 -12.68 -5.77 -2.77
CA ALA A 10 -13.59 -5.25 -1.75
C ALA A 10 -14.35 -4.03 -2.29
N GLU A 11 -15.64 -4.19 -2.56
CA GLU A 11 -16.52 -3.09 -2.97
C GLU A 11 -16.92 -2.22 -1.77
N THR A 12 -16.77 -0.89 -1.89
CA THR A 12 -17.17 0.03 -0.81
C THR A 12 -18.66 0.35 -0.91
N THR A 13 -19.48 -0.31 -0.08
CA THR A 13 -20.90 0.05 0.03
C THR A 13 -21.08 1.19 1.03
N ALA A 14 -21.42 2.40 0.57
CA ALA A 14 -21.61 3.59 1.41
C ALA A 14 -22.91 3.60 2.24
N LYS A 15 -23.53 2.44 2.51
CA LYS A 15 -24.79 2.36 3.29
C LYS A 15 -24.52 1.87 4.71
N GLY A 16 -24.69 2.77 5.67
CA GLY A 16 -24.83 2.46 7.09
C GLY A 16 -23.52 2.32 7.85
N LEU A 17 -22.91 3.46 8.21
CA LEU A 17 -21.83 3.50 9.20
C LEU A 17 -22.39 3.10 10.57
N LEU A 18 -22.22 1.83 10.96
CA LEU A 18 -22.37 1.41 12.36
C LEU A 18 -21.08 1.74 13.11
N SER A 19 -21.19 2.46 14.23
CA SER A 19 -20.05 2.79 15.08
C SER A 19 -19.52 1.55 15.78
N THR A 20 -18.22 1.30 15.63
CA THR A 20 -17.51 0.24 16.36
C THR A 20 -17.32 0.61 17.84
N PRO A 21 -17.43 -0.35 18.77
CA PRO A 21 -17.11 -0.10 20.18
C PRO A 21 -15.61 0.20 20.35
N ALA A 22 -15.27 1.01 21.35
CA ALA A 22 -13.89 1.39 21.62
C ALA A 22 -13.08 0.22 22.22
N SER A 23 -11.92 -0.07 21.62
CA SER A 23 -10.95 -1.02 22.19
C SER A 23 -10.11 -0.36 23.29
N PRO A 24 -9.71 -1.11 24.34
CA PRO A 24 -8.90 -0.56 25.43
C PRO A 24 -7.49 -0.24 24.93
N GLN A 25 -7.01 0.97 25.21
CA GLN A 25 -5.62 1.37 24.94
C GLN A 25 -4.75 1.09 26.16
N LEU A 26 -3.78 0.18 26.03
CA LEU A 26 -2.71 0.01 27.01
C LEU A 26 -1.54 0.90 26.58
N GLY A 27 -1.14 1.81 27.46
CA GLY A 27 -0.18 2.87 27.15
C GLY A 27 1.28 2.39 27.01
N GLY A 28 2.06 3.21 26.29
CA GLY A 28 3.50 3.34 26.50
C GLY A 28 4.42 2.53 25.60
N ALA A 29 4.35 2.72 24.29
CA ALA A 29 5.46 2.46 23.36
C ALA A 29 5.35 3.46 22.19
N VAL A 30 6.47 3.76 21.52
CA VAL A 30 6.56 4.63 20.32
C VAL A 30 5.27 4.54 19.53
N ALA A 31 4.57 5.67 19.27
CA ALA A 31 3.23 5.66 18.68
C ALA A 31 3.23 4.86 17.37
N GLU A 32 2.95 3.56 17.46
CA GLU A 32 2.89 2.68 16.32
C GLU A 32 1.65 3.07 15.53
N GLU A 33 1.86 3.33 14.25
CA GLU A 33 0.77 3.77 13.39
C GLU A 33 -0.39 2.78 13.42
N THR A 34 -1.58 3.30 13.70
CA THR A 34 -2.82 2.53 13.67
C THR A 34 -3.51 2.77 12.34
N PHE A 35 -3.59 1.72 11.51
CA PHE A 35 -4.37 1.75 10.28
C PHE A 35 -5.80 1.30 10.56
N VAL A 36 -6.78 2.10 10.13
CA VAL A 36 -8.20 1.74 10.21
C VAL A 36 -8.74 1.67 8.77
N PRO A 37 -9.07 0.47 8.24
CA PRO A 37 -9.35 0.30 6.81
C PRO A 37 -10.47 1.19 6.29
N ASN A 38 -11.52 1.43 7.08
CA ASN A 38 -12.66 2.27 6.69
C ASN A 38 -12.38 3.79 6.82
N ARG A 39 -11.35 4.19 7.56
CA ARG A 39 -10.94 5.58 7.80
C ARG A 39 -9.47 5.79 7.43
N ALA A 40 -9.05 5.18 6.31
CA ALA A 40 -7.70 5.32 5.78
C ALA A 40 -7.40 6.80 5.51
N THR A 41 -6.28 7.30 6.04
CA THR A 41 -5.83 8.67 5.85
C THR A 41 -4.59 8.71 4.98
N LEU A 42 -4.57 9.65 4.04
CA LEU A 42 -3.42 9.95 3.21
C LEU A 42 -3.25 11.46 3.18
N ASP A 43 -2.08 11.93 3.56
CA ASP A 43 -1.77 13.36 3.66
C ASP A 43 -0.33 13.60 3.21
N ALA A 44 0.07 14.87 3.14
CA ALA A 44 1.41 15.23 2.71
C ALA A 44 2.46 14.46 3.52
N SER A 45 2.40 14.48 4.86
CA SER A 45 3.46 13.97 5.75
C SER A 45 3.80 12.49 5.59
N ASN A 46 2.86 11.68 5.10
CA ASN A 46 3.00 10.22 5.05
C ASN A 46 3.02 9.64 3.63
N SER A 47 2.98 10.48 2.60
CA SER A 47 2.90 10.08 1.21
C SER A 47 4.05 10.63 0.36
N VAL A 48 4.10 10.15 -0.88
CA VAL A 48 4.78 10.80 -1.99
C VAL A 48 3.76 11.33 -2.97
N VAL A 49 4.06 12.42 -3.67
CA VAL A 49 3.21 12.94 -4.75
C VAL A 49 3.97 12.97 -6.06
N LEU A 50 3.36 12.44 -7.10
CA LEU A 50 3.93 12.30 -8.44
C LEU A 50 2.89 12.65 -9.50
N GLU A 51 3.35 13.19 -10.63
CA GLU A 51 2.56 13.18 -11.85
C GLU A 51 2.27 11.74 -12.29
N VAL A 52 1.06 11.50 -12.79
CA VAL A 52 0.63 10.16 -13.19
C VAL A 52 1.52 9.54 -14.27
N ALA A 53 2.13 10.35 -15.13
CA ALA A 53 3.08 9.89 -16.16
C ALA A 53 4.33 9.22 -15.56
N LYS A 54 4.69 9.55 -14.32
CA LYS A 54 5.84 8.99 -13.60
C LYS A 54 5.46 7.79 -12.72
N MET A 55 4.18 7.44 -12.65
CA MET A 55 3.67 6.45 -11.70
C MET A 55 4.12 5.02 -12.02
N THR A 56 4.03 4.59 -13.28
CA THR A 56 4.45 3.24 -13.70
C THR A 56 5.90 2.90 -13.33
N PRO A 57 6.92 3.70 -13.72
CA PRO A 57 8.30 3.41 -13.34
C PRO A 57 8.54 3.53 -11.83
N TYR A 58 7.82 4.42 -11.14
CA TYR A 58 7.91 4.54 -9.68
C TYR A 58 7.37 3.31 -8.96
N LEU A 59 6.21 2.79 -9.37
CA LEU A 59 5.62 1.57 -8.84
C LEU A 59 6.52 0.36 -9.09
N ASP A 60 7.02 0.16 -10.31
CA ASP A 60 7.90 -0.98 -10.59
C ASP A 60 9.15 -0.94 -9.70
N SER A 61 9.78 0.23 -9.57
CA SER A 61 10.93 0.41 -8.70
C SER A 61 10.60 0.14 -7.23
N SER A 62 9.45 0.64 -6.75
CA SER A 62 9.02 0.49 -5.35
C SER A 62 8.69 -0.94 -4.99
N LEU A 63 7.95 -1.61 -5.87
CA LEU A 63 7.60 -3.02 -5.70
C LEU A 63 8.85 -3.91 -5.84
N LYS A 64 9.82 -3.53 -6.67
CA LYS A 64 11.12 -4.21 -6.75
C LYS A 64 11.92 -4.05 -5.47
N ALA A 65 11.94 -2.86 -4.86
CA ALA A 65 12.58 -2.62 -3.57
C ALA A 65 11.89 -3.39 -2.43
N LEU A 66 10.57 -3.63 -2.53
CA LEU A 66 9.80 -4.52 -1.66
C LEU A 66 10.12 -6.02 -1.90
N GLY A 67 10.95 -6.35 -2.87
CA GLY A 67 11.39 -7.72 -3.18
C GLY A 67 10.37 -8.54 -3.97
N LEU A 68 9.41 -7.88 -4.65
CA LEU A 68 8.42 -8.55 -5.48
C LEU A 68 9.01 -9.02 -6.81
N HIS A 69 8.63 -10.23 -7.22
CA HIS A 69 8.99 -10.80 -8.51
C HIS A 69 8.28 -10.05 -9.66
N VAL A 70 8.90 -10.02 -10.85
CA VAL A 70 8.43 -9.24 -12.01
C VAL A 70 6.97 -9.49 -12.37
N GLU A 71 6.52 -10.74 -12.29
CA GLU A 71 5.13 -11.13 -12.59
C GLU A 71 4.14 -10.45 -11.64
N VAL A 72 4.41 -10.49 -10.33
CA VAL A 72 3.55 -9.87 -9.32
C VAL A 72 3.54 -8.35 -9.46
N ARG A 73 4.71 -7.74 -9.73
CA ARG A 73 4.79 -6.29 -9.99
C ARG A 73 3.97 -5.89 -11.21
N THR A 74 4.07 -6.68 -12.28
CA THR A 74 3.31 -6.44 -13.53
C THR A 74 1.82 -6.52 -13.28
N SER A 75 1.35 -7.55 -12.56
CA SER A 75 -0.07 -7.70 -12.21
C SER A 75 -0.57 -6.56 -11.32
N PHE A 76 0.21 -6.18 -10.30
CA PHE A 76 -0.13 -5.05 -9.42
C PHE A 76 -0.30 -3.75 -10.21
N ILE A 77 0.68 -3.41 -11.05
CA ILE A 77 0.66 -2.19 -11.86
C ILE A 77 -0.50 -2.23 -12.85
N THR A 78 -0.67 -3.34 -13.57
CA THR A 78 -1.75 -3.47 -14.57
C THR A 78 -3.13 -3.29 -13.96
N TYR A 79 -3.35 -3.80 -12.74
CA TYR A 79 -4.62 -3.68 -12.04
C TYR A 79 -4.89 -2.24 -11.57
N TRP A 80 -3.90 -1.57 -10.95
CA TRP A 80 -4.12 -0.24 -10.36
C TRP A 80 -3.97 0.92 -11.34
N LEU A 81 -3.22 0.75 -12.43
CA LEU A 81 -2.92 1.81 -13.39
C LEU A 81 -4.19 2.49 -13.96
N PRO A 82 -5.26 1.78 -14.36
CA PRO A 82 -6.49 2.42 -14.83
C PRO A 82 -7.13 3.38 -13.81
N SER A 83 -7.07 3.07 -12.52
CA SER A 83 -7.59 3.95 -11.46
C SER A 83 -6.69 5.16 -11.23
N LEU A 84 -5.36 4.96 -11.32
CA LEU A 84 -4.38 6.04 -11.19
C LEU A 84 -4.47 7.03 -12.37
N LEU A 85 -4.71 6.54 -13.58
CA LEU A 85 -4.83 7.34 -14.80
C LEU A 85 -6.04 8.30 -14.84
N LYS A 86 -6.97 8.18 -13.89
CA LYS A 86 -8.09 9.12 -13.75
C LYS A 86 -7.66 10.50 -13.23
N HIS A 87 -6.46 10.60 -12.66
CA HIS A 87 -5.96 11.80 -12.00
C HIS A 87 -4.68 12.30 -12.67
N LYS A 88 -4.40 13.61 -12.55
CA LYS A 88 -3.15 14.20 -13.07
C LYS A 88 -1.96 13.99 -12.12
N HIS A 89 -2.21 14.17 -10.83
CA HIS A 89 -1.23 13.96 -9.76
C HIS A 89 -1.80 12.96 -8.77
N ILE A 90 -0.93 12.10 -8.26
CA ILE A 90 -1.29 11.05 -7.32
C ILE A 90 -0.43 11.20 -6.07
N ALA A 91 -1.09 11.34 -4.92
CA ALA A 91 -0.49 11.01 -3.64
C ALA A 91 -0.52 9.48 -3.46
N LEU A 92 0.60 8.89 -3.03
CA LEU A 92 0.74 7.45 -2.88
C LEU A 92 1.48 7.09 -1.59
N ARG A 93 1.08 5.98 -0.99
CA ARG A 93 1.76 5.39 0.17
C ARG A 93 1.57 3.88 0.20
N PHE A 94 2.63 3.13 0.49
CA PHE A 94 2.50 1.74 0.95
C PHE A 94 2.38 1.69 2.47
N LEU A 95 1.40 0.94 2.99
CA LEU A 95 1.22 0.78 4.42
C LEU A 95 2.36 -0.03 5.04
N PRO A 96 2.84 0.34 6.24
CA PRO A 96 3.73 -0.52 7.01
C PRO A 96 3.05 -1.86 7.30
N GLN A 97 3.79 -2.94 7.10
CA GLN A 97 3.28 -4.31 7.27
C GLN A 97 2.66 -4.52 8.67
N SER A 98 3.30 -4.02 9.73
CA SER A 98 2.80 -4.13 11.10
C SER A 98 1.46 -3.43 11.33
N ALA A 99 1.25 -2.26 10.72
CA ALA A 99 -0.01 -1.54 10.81
C ALA A 99 -1.14 -2.28 10.07
N TYR A 100 -0.84 -2.84 8.90
CA TYR A 100 -1.80 -3.59 8.11
C TYR A 100 -2.17 -4.94 8.72
N GLU A 101 -1.19 -5.69 9.24
CA GLU A 101 -1.40 -6.99 9.89
C GLU A 101 -2.26 -6.87 11.15
N ARG A 102 -2.10 -5.80 11.95
CA ARG A 102 -2.98 -5.53 13.08
C ARG A 102 -4.40 -5.22 12.66
N ALA A 103 -4.57 -4.45 11.58
CA ALA A 103 -5.86 -4.01 11.10
C ALA A 103 -6.67 -5.12 10.42
N ALA A 104 -5.97 -6.05 9.75
CA ALA A 104 -6.57 -7.16 9.03
C ALA A 104 -5.71 -8.42 9.21
N PRO A 105 -5.84 -9.15 10.33
CA PRO A 105 -5.05 -10.36 10.57
C PRO A 105 -5.28 -11.41 9.49
N LEU A 106 -4.20 -12.03 9.01
CA LEU A 106 -4.25 -13.12 8.04
C LEU A 106 -3.56 -14.35 8.63
N THR A 107 -4.26 -15.48 8.62
CA THR A 107 -3.69 -16.79 8.96
C THR A 107 -3.68 -17.63 7.68
N VAL A 108 -2.54 -18.22 7.36
CA VAL A 108 -2.37 -19.11 6.20
C VAL A 108 -2.07 -20.51 6.71
N GLU A 109 -2.85 -21.49 6.25
CA GLU A 109 -2.66 -22.90 6.59
C GLU A 109 -2.52 -23.77 5.32
N PRO A 110 -1.51 -24.65 5.25
CA PRO A 110 -0.45 -24.86 6.25
C PRO A 110 0.46 -23.63 6.39
N THR A 111 1.00 -23.40 7.59
CA THR A 111 1.85 -22.25 7.85
C THR A 111 3.03 -22.27 6.87
N PRO A 112 3.19 -21.23 6.04
CA PRO A 112 4.33 -21.13 5.14
C PRO A 112 5.61 -21.23 5.97
N SER A 113 6.61 -21.95 5.46
CA SER A 113 7.91 -22.11 6.14
C SER A 113 8.62 -20.79 6.41
N ASP A 114 8.30 -19.75 5.62
CA ASP A 114 9.21 -18.63 5.43
C ASP A 114 8.57 -17.24 5.57
N VAL A 115 7.75 -16.79 4.60
CA VAL A 115 7.30 -15.38 4.56
C VAL A 115 5.92 -15.20 3.92
N VAL A 116 5.04 -14.46 4.61
CA VAL A 116 3.83 -13.85 4.02
C VAL A 116 4.12 -12.37 3.77
N ALA A 117 4.07 -11.95 2.51
CA ALA A 117 4.25 -10.57 2.09
C ALA A 117 2.90 -9.92 1.85
N ARG A 118 2.64 -8.76 2.47
CA ARG A 118 1.36 -8.06 2.33
C ARG A 118 1.60 -6.62 1.93
N ILE A 119 1.31 -6.29 0.67
CA ILE A 119 1.47 -4.94 0.13
C ILE A 119 0.09 -4.30 0.02
N PHE A 120 -0.11 -3.20 0.73
CA PHE A 120 -1.33 -2.41 0.61
C PHE A 120 -1.01 -0.97 0.23
N MET A 121 -1.50 -0.53 -0.92
CA MET A 121 -1.28 0.81 -1.45
C MET A 121 -2.48 1.72 -1.18
N LEU A 122 -2.25 2.83 -0.48
CA LEU A 122 -3.18 3.94 -0.47
C LEU A 122 -2.80 4.94 -1.55
N PHE A 123 -3.79 5.45 -2.27
CA PHE A 123 -3.57 6.53 -3.21
C PHE A 123 -4.73 7.54 -3.20
N LYS A 124 -4.44 8.76 -3.65
CA LYS A 124 -5.44 9.84 -3.79
C LYS A 124 -5.07 10.74 -4.97
N GLY A 125 -6.06 11.13 -5.77
CA GLY A 125 -5.90 12.18 -6.77
C GLY A 125 -5.73 13.55 -6.12
N ILE A 126 -4.71 14.29 -6.55
CA ILE A 126 -4.43 15.66 -6.06
C ILE A 126 -4.65 16.64 -7.20
N GLU A 127 -5.47 17.66 -6.96
CA GLU A 127 -5.68 18.74 -7.92
C GLU A 127 -4.45 19.66 -7.98
N GLU A 128 -4.22 20.26 -9.15
CA GLU A 128 -3.04 21.10 -9.38
C GLU A 128 -2.98 22.32 -8.44
N THR A 129 -4.15 22.86 -8.07
CA THR A 129 -4.29 23.96 -7.11
C THR A 129 -3.92 23.58 -5.69
N GLU A 130 -3.94 22.30 -5.35
CA GLU A 130 -3.63 21.80 -4.00
C GLU A 130 -2.15 21.43 -3.84
N LEU A 131 -1.39 21.29 -4.92
CA LEU A 131 0.00 20.84 -4.91
C LEU A 131 0.92 21.63 -3.97
N GLY A 132 0.64 22.93 -3.77
CA GLY A 132 1.39 23.76 -2.83
C GLY A 132 1.35 23.23 -1.39
N MET A 133 0.26 22.56 -0.98
CA MET A 133 0.14 21.93 0.34
C MET A 133 0.85 20.57 0.44
N TRP A 134 1.35 20.05 -0.68
CA TRP A 134 2.01 18.75 -0.78
C TRP A 134 3.48 18.86 -1.20
N SER A 135 4.10 20.04 -1.07
CA SER A 135 5.50 20.29 -1.46
C SER A 135 6.45 19.23 -0.91
N ASP A 136 6.33 18.91 0.37
CA ASP A 136 7.19 17.94 1.04
C ASP A 136 6.99 16.51 0.47
N ALA A 137 5.78 16.19 0.03
CA ALA A 137 5.46 14.89 -0.56
C ALA A 137 5.97 14.79 -1.99
N CYS A 138 5.94 15.90 -2.74
CA CYS A 138 6.58 16.03 -4.04
C CYS A 138 8.10 15.86 -3.91
N GLU A 139 8.73 16.51 -2.93
CA GLU A 139 10.17 16.37 -2.67
C GLU A 139 10.54 14.93 -2.27
N ARG A 140 9.73 14.28 -1.41
CA ARG A 140 9.93 12.87 -1.03
C ARG A 140 9.90 11.93 -2.22
N SER A 141 9.14 12.25 -3.27
CA SER A 141 9.07 11.43 -4.47
C SER A 141 10.40 11.36 -5.24
N ALA A 142 11.25 12.37 -5.06
CA ALA A 142 12.61 12.43 -5.62
C ALA A 142 13.64 11.68 -4.76
N VAL A 143 13.28 11.31 -3.52
CA VAL A 143 14.14 10.60 -2.58
C VAL A 143 13.96 9.09 -2.74
N ASP A 144 15.09 8.39 -2.80
CA ASP A 144 15.27 6.99 -3.14
C ASP A 144 14.15 6.04 -2.65
N VAL A 145 13.66 5.26 -3.61
CA VAL A 145 12.64 4.22 -3.50
C VAL A 145 13.00 3.15 -2.45
N SER A 146 14.27 3.06 -2.06
CA SER A 146 14.77 2.24 -0.95
C SER A 146 14.07 2.47 0.39
N ARG A 147 13.33 3.57 0.59
CA ARG A 147 12.45 3.75 1.76
C ARG A 147 11.40 2.63 1.89
N TRP A 148 10.97 2.06 0.78
CA TRP A 148 10.03 0.94 0.75
C TRP A 148 10.73 -0.42 0.88
N ALA A 149 12.04 -0.47 1.12
CA ALA A 149 12.78 -1.73 1.13
C ALA A 149 12.19 -2.72 2.14
N GLY A 150 11.74 -3.87 1.60
CA GLY A 150 11.22 -5.00 2.37
C GLY A 150 12.30 -6.04 2.65
N ARG A 151 12.08 -6.91 3.64
CA ARG A 151 13.01 -8.01 4.00
C ARG A 151 12.85 -9.25 3.09
N MET A 152 12.70 -9.06 1.78
CA MET A 152 12.18 -10.10 0.86
C MET A 152 13.18 -10.67 -0.15
N ASN A 153 14.48 -10.76 0.17
CA ASN A 153 15.51 -11.07 -0.83
C ASN A 153 15.90 -12.56 -1.01
N ASP A 154 15.33 -13.51 -0.26
CA ASP A 154 15.71 -14.94 -0.38
C ASP A 154 14.88 -15.74 -1.40
N ALA A 155 15.44 -16.01 -2.58
CA ALA A 155 14.76 -16.69 -3.69
C ALA A 155 14.46 -18.18 -3.46
N GLY A 156 14.98 -18.81 -2.40
CA GLY A 156 14.81 -20.25 -2.14
C GLY A 156 13.52 -20.62 -1.38
N LEU A 157 12.75 -19.64 -0.93
CA LEU A 157 11.71 -19.80 0.08
C LEU A 157 10.30 -19.83 -0.51
N PHE A 158 9.40 -20.63 0.07
CA PHE A 158 7.98 -20.63 -0.32
C PHE A 158 7.29 -19.38 0.22
N ARG A 159 6.59 -18.63 -0.64
CA ARG A 159 6.08 -17.28 -0.31
C ARG A 159 4.60 -17.15 -0.67
N VAL A 160 3.85 -16.54 0.24
CA VAL A 160 2.50 -16.07 -0.03
C VAL A 160 2.55 -14.55 -0.18
N ILE A 161 2.01 -14.03 -1.28
CA ILE A 161 1.94 -12.60 -1.53
C ILE A 161 0.47 -12.19 -1.60
N GLU A 162 0.06 -11.34 -0.67
CA GLU A 162 -1.17 -10.57 -0.76
C GLU A 162 -0.81 -9.17 -1.24
N TRP A 163 -1.53 -8.67 -2.25
CA TRP A 163 -1.45 -7.29 -2.62
C TRP A 163 -2.83 -6.69 -2.80
N GLY A 164 -2.96 -5.42 -2.43
CA GLY A 164 -4.20 -4.69 -2.50
C GLY A 164 -3.95 -3.19 -2.46
N GLY A 165 -5.04 -2.43 -2.46
CA GLY A 165 -4.96 -1.00 -2.40
C GLY A 165 -6.33 -0.36 -2.29
N ARG A 166 -6.33 0.94 -2.02
CA ARG A 166 -7.55 1.73 -1.85
C ARG A 166 -7.31 3.16 -2.29
N GLU A 167 -8.25 3.67 -3.07
CA GLU A 167 -8.39 5.11 -3.28
C GLU A 167 -8.99 5.77 -2.03
N VAL A 168 -8.29 6.79 -1.51
CA VAL A 168 -8.78 7.61 -0.40
C VAL A 168 -9.53 8.80 -0.99
N VAL A 169 -10.85 8.80 -0.82
CA VAL A 169 -11.77 9.89 -1.19
C VAL A 169 -12.00 10.83 -0.01
#